data_AF-A0A539E466-F1
#
_entry.id   AF-A0A539E466-F1
#
_cell.length_a   1.000
_cell.length_b   1.000
_cell.length_c   1.000
_cell.angle_alpha   90.00
_cell.angle_beta   90.00
_cell.angle_gamma   90.00
#
_symmetry.space_group_name_H-M   'P 1'
#
loop_
_entity.id
_entity.type
_entity.pdbx_description
1 polymer ?
#
loop_
_entity_poly.entity_id
_entity_poly.type
_entity_poly.pdbx_seq_one_letter_code
_entity_poly.pdbx_strand_id
1 'polypeptide(L)'
;AIGAIMFVAFALLLVVFRSLFIAITSIVLNLVGVAASFGFATLIFQHGYGASLLGIEPQGFVDAWAPLFFFALLFGLSMDYQLFLLAAIKERRDATGDAQLAVREGVARTGRPITNAALIMIVVFVAFGVTGPIPPTELGVTLALAVLLDATVIRMMLVPSLLGMFGERAWAIPGWLDRRLPHIDFSH
;
A
#
# COMPACT_ATOMS: atom_id res chain seq x y z
N ALA A 1 -2.75 18.88 -3.45
CA ALA A 1 -2.01 17.74 -4.05
C ALA A 1 -2.47 16.40 -3.49
N ILE A 2 -2.27 16.13 -2.19
CA ILE A 2 -2.65 14.88 -1.52
C ILE A 2 -4.10 14.44 -1.81
N GLY A 3 -5.08 15.34 -1.62
CA GLY A 3 -6.48 15.03 -1.90
C GLY A 3 -6.77 14.65 -3.36
N ALA A 4 -6.04 15.22 -4.31
CA ALA A 4 -6.19 14.86 -5.73
C ALA A 4 -5.62 13.47 -6.00
N ILE A 5 -4.45 13.13 -5.43
CA ILE A 5 -3.86 11.79 -5.52
C ILE A 5 -4.83 10.75 -4.96
N MET A 6 -5.36 10.99 -3.76
CA MET A 6 -6.32 10.09 -3.13
C MET A 6 -7.61 9.96 -3.92
N PHE A 7 -8.13 11.05 -4.49
CA PHE A 7 -9.34 11.02 -5.30
C PHE A 7 -9.15 10.21 -6.58
N VAL A 8 -8.05 10.43 -7.30
CA VAL A 8 -7.72 9.68 -8.52
C VAL A 8 -7.55 8.21 -8.21
N ALA A 9 -6.82 7.87 -7.16
CA ALA A 9 -6.66 6.52 -6.66
C ALA A 9 -7.98 5.84 -6.28
N PHE A 10 -8.81 6.55 -5.52
CA PHE A 10 -10.13 6.08 -5.14
C PHE A 10 -10.99 5.82 -6.37
N ALA A 11 -11.03 6.75 -7.30
CA ALA A 11 -11.78 6.62 -8.55
C ALA A 11 -11.27 5.43 -9.38
N LEU A 12 -9.95 5.25 -9.49
CA LEU A 12 -9.33 4.13 -10.18
C LEU A 12 -9.73 2.79 -9.55
N LEU A 13 -9.59 2.66 -8.23
CA LEU A 13 -9.98 1.44 -7.51
C LEU A 13 -11.48 1.17 -7.61
N LEU A 14 -12.29 2.23 -7.56
CA LEU A 14 -13.75 2.12 -7.70
C LEU A 14 -14.14 1.61 -9.10
N VAL A 15 -13.48 2.10 -10.14
CA VAL A 15 -13.71 1.65 -11.53
C VAL A 15 -13.22 0.21 -11.73
N VAL A 16 -12.00 -0.11 -11.28
CA VAL A 16 -11.38 -1.43 -11.47
C VAL A 16 -12.12 -2.51 -10.69
N PHE A 17 -12.39 -2.28 -9.40
CA PHE A 17 -12.99 -3.30 -8.53
C PHE A 17 -14.51 -3.25 -8.52
N ARG A 18 -15.13 -2.15 -8.98
CA ARG A 18 -16.58 -1.92 -8.92
C ARG A 18 -17.14 -2.16 -7.52
N SER A 19 -16.36 -1.86 -6.48
CA SER A 19 -16.79 -1.97 -5.08
C SER A 19 -16.40 -0.73 -4.31
N LEU A 20 -17.40 -0.09 -3.71
CA LEU A 20 -17.20 1.07 -2.85
C LEU A 20 -16.48 0.68 -1.57
N PHE A 21 -16.81 -0.49 -1.00
CA PHE A 21 -16.19 -0.96 0.23
C PHE A 21 -14.69 -1.23 0.02
N ILE A 22 -14.32 -1.86 -1.09
CA ILE A 22 -12.91 -2.13 -1.42
C ILE A 22 -12.18 -0.81 -1.65
N ALA A 23 -12.74 0.12 -2.43
CA ALA A 23 -12.10 1.41 -2.69
C ALA A 23 -11.87 2.22 -1.40
N ILE A 24 -12.88 2.32 -0.52
CA ILE A 24 -12.75 3.05 0.75
C ILE A 24 -11.71 2.39 1.65
N THR A 25 -11.85 1.08 1.88
CA THR A 25 -10.95 0.33 2.75
C THR A 25 -9.50 0.42 2.26
N SER A 26 -9.31 0.40 0.95
CA SER A 26 -7.99 0.51 0.34
C SER A 26 -7.33 1.86 0.63
N ILE A 27 -8.06 2.96 0.44
CA ILE A 27 -7.55 4.30 0.75
C ILE A 27 -7.25 4.44 2.26
N VAL A 28 -8.13 3.92 3.12
CA VAL A 28 -7.94 3.97 4.57
C VAL A 28 -6.68 3.20 4.98
N LEU A 29 -6.49 1.99 4.47
CA LEU A 29 -5.30 1.19 4.76
C LEU A 29 -4.01 1.85 4.26
N ASN A 30 -4.02 2.45 3.07
CA ASN A 30 -2.86 3.18 2.56
C ASN A 30 -2.54 4.40 3.42
N LEU A 31 -3.56 5.15 3.86
CA LEU A 31 -3.36 6.26 4.80
C LEU A 31 -2.77 5.79 6.13
N VAL A 32 -3.25 4.65 6.66
CA VAL A 32 -2.69 4.07 7.89
C VAL A 32 -1.22 3.67 7.70
N GLY A 33 -0.88 3.05 6.56
CA GLY A 33 0.50 2.70 6.24
C GLY A 33 1.42 3.90 6.10
N VAL A 34 0.96 4.93 5.40
CA VAL A 34 1.69 6.18 5.22
C VAL A 34 1.86 6.91 6.56
N ALA A 35 0.81 7.01 7.36
CA ALA A 35 0.86 7.62 8.69
C ALA A 35 1.81 6.87 9.63
N ALA A 36 1.78 5.54 9.63
CA ALA A 36 2.72 4.71 10.38
C ALA A 36 4.16 4.95 9.93
N SER A 37 4.40 5.01 8.62
CA SER A 37 5.73 5.25 8.04
C SER A 37 6.30 6.62 8.42
N PHE A 38 5.48 7.67 8.36
CA PHE A 38 5.86 8.99 8.86
C PHE A 38 6.08 9.01 10.38
N GLY A 39 5.27 8.25 11.14
CA GLY A 39 5.48 8.05 12.57
C GLY A 39 6.86 7.44 12.86
N PHE A 40 7.26 6.41 12.12
CA PHE A 40 8.61 5.84 12.24
C PHE A 40 9.70 6.82 11.81
N ALA A 41 9.52 7.54 10.70
CA ALA A 41 10.49 8.54 10.25
C ALA A 41 10.69 9.63 11.30
N THR A 42 9.61 10.19 11.86
CA THR A 42 9.70 11.22 12.91
C THR A 42 10.33 10.69 14.21
N LEU A 43 10.10 9.43 14.59
CA LEU A 43 10.77 8.83 15.74
C LEU A 43 12.27 8.66 15.53
N ILE A 44 12.71 8.25 14.33
CA ILE A 44 14.12 8.02 14.04
C ILE A 44 14.86 9.35 13.84
N PHE A 45 14.34 10.24 12.98
CA PHE A 45 15.04 11.44 12.52
C PHE A 45 14.82 12.67 13.41
N GLN A 46 13.64 12.84 14.01
CA GLN A 46 13.39 13.98 14.92
C GLN A 46 13.72 13.64 16.37
N HIS A 47 13.31 12.45 16.85
CA HIS A 47 13.52 12.05 18.25
C HIS A 47 14.83 11.25 18.48
N GLY A 48 15.52 10.85 17.41
CA GLY A 48 16.82 10.19 17.50
C GLY A 48 16.77 8.72 17.95
N TYR A 49 15.60 8.10 18.02
CA TYR A 49 15.48 6.70 18.42
C TYR A 49 16.09 5.78 17.35
N GLY A 50 17.22 5.13 17.68
CA GLY A 50 17.93 4.23 16.77
C GLY A 50 18.87 4.91 15.77
N ALA A 51 18.95 6.25 15.78
CA ALA A 51 19.86 7.01 14.93
C ALA A 51 21.34 6.62 15.16
N SER A 52 21.70 6.32 16.42
CA SER A 52 23.04 5.84 16.80
C SER A 52 23.38 4.44 16.28
N LEU A 53 22.39 3.56 16.08
CA LEU A 53 22.59 2.23 15.47
C LEU A 53 22.72 2.32 13.95
N LEU A 54 22.10 3.32 13.33
CA LEU A 54 22.13 3.53 11.88
C LEU A 54 23.29 4.43 11.44
N GLY A 55 24.06 4.99 12.39
CA GLY A 55 25.17 5.89 12.09
C GLY A 55 24.73 7.25 11.53
N ILE A 56 23.49 7.67 11.82
CA ILE A 56 22.88 8.88 11.28
C ILE A 56 22.92 9.96 12.35
N GLU A 57 23.43 11.15 12.02
CA GLU A 57 23.27 12.33 12.90
C GLU A 57 21.84 12.88 12.78
N PRO A 58 21.07 12.98 13.89
CA PRO A 58 19.72 13.51 13.86
C PRO A 58 19.76 14.99 13.48
N GLN A 59 19.11 15.36 12.37
CA GLN A 59 19.05 16.77 11.92
C GLN A 59 18.10 17.64 12.74
N GLY A 60 17.19 17.03 13.53
CA GLY A 60 16.22 17.75 14.36
C GLY A 60 15.08 18.41 13.58
N PHE A 61 15.07 18.31 12.25
CA PHE A 61 13.98 18.76 11.39
C PHE A 61 13.81 17.78 10.22
N VAL A 62 12.58 17.73 9.68
CA VAL A 62 12.26 17.03 8.43
C VAL A 62 12.12 18.10 7.36
N ASP A 63 12.78 17.92 6.22
CA ASP A 63 12.75 18.86 5.11
C ASP A 63 11.30 19.11 4.65
N ALA A 64 10.91 20.38 4.45
CA ALA A 64 9.52 20.73 4.14
C ALA A 64 8.97 20.12 2.83
N TRP A 65 9.84 19.73 1.89
CA TRP A 65 9.47 19.05 0.65
C TRP A 65 9.31 17.53 0.81
N ALA A 66 9.95 16.95 1.82
CA ALA A 66 10.02 15.52 2.05
C ALA A 66 8.64 14.89 2.33
N PRO A 67 7.73 15.48 3.15
CA PRO A 67 6.42 14.88 3.41
C PRO A 67 5.55 14.73 2.17
N LEU A 68 5.53 15.73 1.28
CA LEU A 68 4.72 15.64 0.07
C LEU A 68 5.30 14.61 -0.91
N PHE A 69 6.62 14.60 -1.06
CA PHE A 69 7.31 13.65 -1.93
C PHE A 69 7.19 12.21 -1.41
N PHE A 70 7.41 11.98 -0.11
CA PHE A 70 7.29 10.67 0.53
C PHE A 70 5.84 10.19 0.48
N PHE A 71 4.88 11.08 0.71
CA PHE A 71 3.47 10.74 0.58
C PHE A 71 3.18 10.21 -0.82
N ALA A 72 3.56 10.96 -1.87
CA ALA A 72 3.29 10.55 -3.24
C ALA A 72 3.96 9.22 -3.60
N LEU A 73 5.21 9.03 -3.17
CA LEU A 73 6.00 7.84 -3.48
C LEU A 73 5.50 6.60 -2.72
N LEU A 74 5.25 6.73 -1.41
CA LEU A 74 4.67 5.66 -0.59
C LEU A 74 3.28 5.27 -1.06
N PHE A 75 2.44 6.26 -1.35
CA PHE A 75 1.08 6.01 -1.78
C PHE A 75 1.04 5.34 -3.17
N GLY A 76 1.92 5.75 -4.09
CA GLY A 76 2.08 5.10 -5.40
C GLY A 76 2.55 3.66 -5.28
N LEU A 77 3.65 3.43 -4.54
CA LEU A 77 4.16 2.07 -4.30
C LEU A 77 3.11 1.17 -3.66
N SER A 78 2.40 1.69 -2.65
CA SER A 78 1.36 0.96 -1.94
C SER A 78 0.21 0.57 -2.86
N MET A 79 -0.21 1.48 -3.74
CA MET A 79 -1.29 1.28 -4.70
C MET A 79 -1.00 0.15 -5.68
N ASP A 80 0.23 0.06 -6.20
CA ASP A 80 0.59 -0.95 -7.19
C ASP A 80 0.40 -2.37 -6.63
N TYR A 81 1.00 -2.65 -5.49
CA TYR A 81 0.90 -3.96 -4.85
C TYR A 81 -0.52 -4.29 -4.37
N GLN A 82 -1.25 -3.30 -3.87
CA GLN A 82 -2.63 -3.48 -3.49
C GLN A 82 -3.50 -3.85 -4.69
N LEU A 83 -3.29 -3.18 -5.83
CA LEU A 83 -3.98 -3.47 -7.07
C LEU A 83 -3.64 -4.89 -7.56
N PHE A 84 -2.36 -5.31 -7.50
CA PHE A 84 -1.96 -6.68 -7.85
C PHE A 84 -2.65 -7.74 -6.99
N LEU A 85 -2.67 -7.56 -5.66
CA LEU A 85 -3.32 -8.51 -4.75
C LEU A 85 -4.83 -8.55 -4.99
N LEU A 86 -5.49 -7.39 -5.02
CA LEU A 86 -6.93 -7.29 -5.18
C LEU A 86 -7.39 -7.79 -6.56
N ALA A 87 -6.62 -7.55 -7.62
CA ALA A 87 -6.91 -8.05 -8.97
C ALA A 87 -6.93 -9.58 -8.99
N ALA A 88 -5.93 -10.23 -8.38
CA ALA A 88 -5.88 -11.69 -8.29
C ALA A 88 -7.03 -12.27 -7.45
N ILE A 89 -7.42 -11.61 -6.36
CA ILE A 89 -8.59 -12.01 -5.57
C ILE A 89 -9.87 -11.84 -6.40
N LYS A 90 -10.03 -10.71 -7.09
CA LYS A 90 -11.19 -10.43 -7.92
C LYS A 90 -11.35 -11.44 -9.05
N GLU A 91 -10.28 -11.71 -9.79
CA GLU A 91 -10.26 -12.71 -10.87
C GLU A 91 -10.75 -14.08 -10.36
N ARG A 92 -10.28 -14.49 -9.17
CA ARG A 92 -10.71 -15.73 -8.54
C ARG A 92 -12.16 -15.71 -8.11
N ARG A 93 -12.61 -14.60 -7.52
CA ARG A 93 -14.00 -14.41 -7.08
C ARG A 93 -14.95 -14.43 -8.27
N ASP A 94 -14.59 -13.82 -9.38
CA ASP A 94 -15.40 -13.79 -10.61
C ASP A 94 -15.44 -15.19 -11.27
N ALA A 95 -14.40 -16.01 -11.10
CA ALA A 95 -14.37 -17.38 -11.60
C ALA A 95 -15.11 -18.40 -10.69
N THR A 96 -15.03 -18.28 -9.36
CA THR A 96 -15.57 -19.27 -8.41
C THR A 96 -16.89 -18.88 -7.77
N GLY A 97 -17.21 -17.58 -7.70
CA GLY A 97 -18.36 -17.05 -6.98
C GLY A 97 -18.26 -17.15 -5.45
N ASP A 98 -17.11 -17.54 -4.89
CA ASP A 98 -16.88 -17.64 -3.44
C ASP A 98 -15.78 -16.67 -2.99
N ALA A 99 -16.18 -15.59 -2.30
CA ALA A 99 -15.25 -14.59 -1.77
C ALA A 99 -14.22 -15.14 -0.79
N GLN A 100 -14.55 -16.13 0.06
CA GLN A 100 -13.59 -16.67 1.02
C GLN A 100 -12.53 -17.52 0.33
N LEU A 101 -12.95 -18.35 -0.62
CA LEU A 101 -12.04 -19.12 -1.45
C LEU A 101 -11.13 -18.20 -2.27
N ALA A 102 -11.70 -17.15 -2.86
CA ALA A 102 -10.97 -16.19 -3.67
C ALA A 102 -9.89 -15.44 -2.88
N VAL A 103 -10.17 -15.03 -1.64
CA VAL A 103 -9.17 -14.38 -0.78
C VAL A 103 -8.03 -15.35 -0.46
N ARG A 104 -8.34 -16.60 -0.11
CA ARG A 104 -7.32 -17.62 0.20
C ARG A 104 -6.41 -17.90 -0.99
N GLU A 105 -7.00 -18.15 -2.16
CA GLU A 105 -6.24 -18.47 -3.37
C GLU A 105 -5.49 -17.27 -3.94
N GLY A 106 -6.10 -16.07 -3.90
CA GLY A 106 -5.49 -14.83 -4.35
C GLY A 106 -4.24 -14.49 -3.53
N VAL A 107 -4.32 -14.60 -2.20
CA VAL A 107 -3.15 -14.41 -1.31
C VAL A 107 -2.10 -15.50 -1.55
N ALA A 108 -2.49 -16.76 -1.69
CA ALA A 108 -1.54 -17.85 -1.92
C ALA A 108 -0.75 -17.69 -3.23
N ARG A 109 -1.40 -17.20 -4.30
CA ARG A 109 -0.75 -16.96 -5.60
C ARG A 109 0.14 -15.72 -5.61
N THR A 110 -0.30 -14.64 -4.99
CA THR A 110 0.41 -13.35 -5.05
C THR A 110 1.41 -13.14 -3.92
N GLY A 111 1.32 -13.91 -2.84
CA GLY A 111 2.18 -13.75 -1.67
C GLY A 111 3.66 -13.88 -1.98
N ARG A 112 4.08 -14.91 -2.73
CA ARG A 112 5.51 -15.10 -3.08
C ARG A 112 6.04 -14.00 -4.01
N PRO A 113 5.38 -13.66 -5.14
CA PRO A 113 5.81 -12.55 -5.99
C PRO A 113 5.89 -11.21 -5.24
N ILE A 114 4.89 -10.88 -4.42
CA ILE A 114 4.87 -9.61 -3.66
C ILE A 114 6.01 -9.56 -2.65
N THR A 115 6.26 -10.65 -1.92
CA THR A 115 7.34 -10.72 -0.93
C THR A 115 8.71 -10.57 -1.59
N ASN A 116 8.91 -11.22 -2.74
CA ASN A 116 10.17 -11.13 -3.49
C ASN A 116 10.42 -9.69 -3.98
N ALA A 117 9.40 -9.03 -4.53
CA ALA A 117 9.50 -7.64 -4.96
C ALA A 117 9.77 -6.71 -3.77
N ALA A 118 9.07 -6.91 -2.64
CA ALA A 118 9.29 -6.16 -1.41
C ALA A 118 10.74 -6.31 -0.90
N LEU A 119 11.28 -7.53 -0.91
CA LEU A 119 12.65 -7.79 -0.48
C LEU A 119 13.68 -7.02 -1.33
N ILE A 120 13.52 -7.02 -2.65
CA ILE A 120 14.41 -6.28 -3.57
C ILE A 120 14.34 -4.78 -3.28
N MET A 121 13.14 -4.22 -3.13
CA MET A 121 12.98 -2.79 -2.81
C MET A 121 13.58 -2.42 -1.46
N ILE A 122 13.39 -3.26 -0.43
CA ILE A 122 13.99 -3.03 0.89
C ILE A 122 15.52 -2.98 0.78
N VAL A 123 16.13 -3.91 0.04
CA VAL A 123 17.58 -3.91 -0.17
C VAL A 123 18.06 -2.64 -0.87
N VAL A 124 17.36 -2.19 -1.91
CA VAL A 124 17.70 -0.95 -2.64
C VAL A 124 17.55 0.28 -1.75
N PHE A 125 16.46 0.39 -0.98
CA PHE A 125 16.21 1.54 -0.12
C PHE A 125 17.16 1.56 1.08
N VAL A 126 17.50 0.42 1.66
CA VAL A 126 18.56 0.32 2.68
C VAL A 126 19.90 0.76 2.11
N ALA A 127 20.24 0.37 0.87
CA ALA A 127 21.48 0.82 0.22
C ALA A 127 21.53 2.35 0.05
N PHE A 128 20.41 2.99 -0.30
CA PHE A 128 20.30 4.46 -0.30
C PHE A 128 20.43 5.06 1.10
N GLY A 129 19.86 4.40 2.10
CA GLY A 129 20.01 4.74 3.52
C GLY A 129 21.48 4.84 3.95
N VAL A 130 22.29 3.86 3.54
CA VAL A 130 23.68 3.71 3.99
C VAL A 130 24.69 4.52 3.15
N THR A 131 24.43 4.71 1.85
CA THR A 131 25.44 5.21 0.90
C THR A 131 25.20 6.68 0.48
N GLY A 132 24.03 7.24 0.78
CA GLY A 132 23.63 8.55 0.29
C GLY A 132 24.05 9.72 1.18
N PRO A 133 24.02 10.97 0.65
CA PRO A 133 23.96 12.17 1.49
C PRO A 133 22.68 12.19 2.34
N ILE A 134 22.56 13.14 3.28
CA ILE A 134 21.51 13.11 4.31
C ILE A 134 20.08 12.99 3.76
N PRO A 135 19.65 13.74 2.71
CA PRO A 135 18.27 13.62 2.21
C PRO A 135 17.97 12.24 1.56
N PRO A 136 18.85 11.65 0.73
CA PRO A 136 18.71 10.26 0.30
C PRO A 136 18.73 9.22 1.42
N THR A 137 19.45 9.48 2.52
CA THR A 137 19.45 8.59 3.69
C THR A 137 18.10 8.55 4.40
N GLU A 138 17.49 9.71 4.64
CA GLU A 138 16.15 9.81 5.24
C GLU A 138 15.10 9.08 4.40
N LEU A 139 15.17 9.31 3.08
CA LEU A 139 14.38 8.62 2.08
C LEU A 139 14.54 7.10 2.17
N GLY A 140 15.78 6.60 2.09
CA GLY A 140 16.06 5.17 2.05
C GLY A 140 15.53 4.44 3.27
N VAL A 141 15.79 4.96 4.47
CA VAL A 141 15.34 4.31 5.72
C VAL A 141 13.82 4.35 5.85
N THR A 142 13.20 5.50 5.58
CA THR A 142 11.74 5.67 5.69
C THR A 142 11.01 4.77 4.69
N LEU A 143 11.46 4.72 3.43
CA LEU A 143 10.83 3.90 2.40
C LEU A 143 11.03 2.40 2.65
N ALA A 144 12.20 1.98 3.15
CA ALA A 144 12.44 0.58 3.51
C ALA A 144 11.46 0.11 4.60
N LEU A 145 11.29 0.90 5.67
CA LEU A 145 10.33 0.60 6.73
C LEU A 145 8.89 0.60 6.24
N ALA A 146 8.53 1.57 5.41
CA ALA A 146 7.20 1.67 4.85
C ALA A 146 6.84 0.46 3.98
N VAL A 147 7.74 0.05 3.07
CA VAL A 147 7.57 -1.14 2.25
C VAL A 147 7.43 -2.38 3.11
N LEU A 148 8.28 -2.53 4.14
CA LEU A 148 8.24 -3.66 5.05
C LEU A 148 6.88 -3.76 5.75
N LEU A 149 6.41 -2.64 6.30
CA LEU A 149 5.15 -2.56 7.04
C LEU A 149 3.95 -2.82 6.11
N ASP A 150 3.98 -2.26 4.90
CA ASP A 150 2.92 -2.46 3.93
C ASP A 150 2.87 -3.90 3.41
N ALA A 151 4.01 -4.44 2.95
CA ALA A 151 4.07 -5.81 2.43
C ALA A 151 3.67 -6.86 3.47
N THR A 152 3.92 -6.63 4.76
CA THR A 152 3.60 -7.57 5.84
C THR A 152 2.27 -7.26 6.52
N VAL A 153 2.19 -6.16 7.26
CA VAL A 153 1.03 -5.82 8.09
C VAL A 153 -0.18 -5.52 7.23
N ILE A 154 -0.03 -4.68 6.20
CA ILE A 154 -1.18 -4.25 5.41
C ILE A 154 -1.62 -5.37 4.48
N ARG A 155 -0.72 -5.87 3.62
CA ARG A 155 -1.08 -6.80 2.55
C ARG A 155 -1.27 -8.24 2.98
N MET A 156 -0.47 -8.76 3.92
CA MET A 156 -0.63 -10.16 4.36
C MET A 156 -1.64 -10.32 5.49
N MET A 157 -1.89 -9.26 6.29
CA MET A 157 -2.77 -9.36 7.46
C MET A 157 -4.05 -8.54 7.30
N LEU A 158 -3.96 -7.22 7.13
CA LEU A 158 -5.13 -6.33 7.17
C LEU A 158 -6.06 -6.50 5.95
N VAL A 159 -5.51 -6.50 4.74
CA VAL A 159 -6.34 -6.65 3.51
C VAL A 159 -7.09 -7.98 3.49
N PRO A 160 -6.44 -9.14 3.69
CA PRO A 160 -7.13 -10.42 3.63
C PRO A 160 -8.11 -10.62 4.79
N SER A 161 -7.78 -10.13 6.00
CA SER A 161 -8.69 -10.24 7.15
C SER A 161 -9.96 -9.42 6.94
N LEU A 162 -9.86 -8.19 6.43
CA LEU A 162 -11.03 -7.38 6.13
C LEU A 162 -11.87 -8.00 5.02
N LEU A 163 -11.26 -8.44 3.91
CA LEU A 163 -12.01 -9.10 2.83
C LEU A 163 -12.65 -10.42 3.29
N GLY A 164 -11.96 -11.20 4.11
CA GLY A 164 -12.49 -12.45 4.66
C GLY A 164 -13.64 -12.23 5.65
N MET A 165 -13.57 -11.16 6.45
CA MET A 165 -14.58 -10.84 7.47
C MET A 165 -15.86 -10.26 6.84
N PHE A 166 -15.74 -9.47 5.78
CA PHE A 166 -16.89 -8.88 5.07
C PHE A 166 -17.42 -9.77 3.94
N GLY A 167 -16.64 -10.73 3.44
CA GLY A 167 -17.05 -11.74 2.47
C GLY A 167 -17.69 -11.14 1.22
N GLU A 168 -18.84 -11.67 0.79
CA GLU A 168 -19.58 -11.18 -0.39
C GLU A 168 -20.02 -9.71 -0.27
N ARG A 169 -20.23 -9.20 0.95
CA ARG A 169 -20.61 -7.78 1.14
C ARG A 169 -19.47 -6.83 0.78
N ALA A 170 -18.22 -7.29 0.85
CA ALA A 170 -17.08 -6.50 0.42
C ALA A 170 -17.12 -6.20 -1.09
N TRP A 171 -17.79 -7.04 -1.89
CA TRP A 171 -17.89 -6.91 -3.34
C TRP A 171 -19.17 -6.22 -3.80
N ALA A 172 -20.05 -5.84 -2.87
CA ALA A 172 -21.33 -5.23 -3.20
C ALA A 172 -21.15 -3.84 -3.82
N ILE A 173 -21.85 -3.61 -4.94
CA ILE A 173 -21.95 -2.31 -5.58
C ILE A 173 -23.37 -1.74 -5.38
N PRO A 174 -23.51 -0.44 -5.03
CA PRO A 174 -24.80 0.22 -5.08
C PRO A 174 -25.34 0.26 -6.52
N GLY A 175 -26.61 -0.10 -6.74
CA GLY A 175 -27.18 -0.21 -8.10
C GLY A 175 -27.16 1.09 -8.93
N TRP A 176 -27.03 2.27 -8.30
CA TRP A 176 -26.85 3.54 -9.01
C TRP A 176 -25.43 3.72 -9.58
N LEU A 177 -24.44 3.11 -8.93
CA LEU A 177 -23.04 3.16 -9.32
C LEU A 177 -22.74 2.08 -10.37
N ASP A 178 -23.38 0.91 -10.26
CA ASP A 178 -23.32 -0.15 -11.26
C ASP A 178 -23.72 0.36 -12.65
N ARG A 179 -24.79 1.17 -12.73
CA ARG A 179 -25.28 1.77 -13.98
C ARG A 179 -24.35 2.83 -14.61
N ARG A 180 -23.43 3.42 -13.86
CA ARG A 180 -22.54 4.50 -14.33
C ARG A 180 -21.11 4.06 -14.60
N LEU A 181 -20.69 2.91 -14.08
CA LEU A 181 -19.32 2.42 -14.25
C LEU A 181 -19.16 1.65 -15.57
N PRO A 182 -18.14 1.97 -16.38
CA PRO A 182 -17.80 1.18 -17.56
C PRO A 182 -17.37 -0.23 -17.16
N HIS A 183 -17.73 -1.21 -17.98
CA HIS A 183 -17.34 -2.61 -17.77
C HIS A 183 -15.94 -2.80 -18.35
N ILE A 184 -14.95 -3.05 -17.50
CA ILE A 184 -13.59 -3.36 -17.90
C ILE A 184 -13.41 -4.87 -17.72
N ASP A 185 -13.46 -5.62 -18.82
CA ASP A 185 -13.13 -7.04 -18.84
C ASP A 185 -11.60 -7.20 -18.93
N PHE A 186 -11.03 -7.91 -17.96
CA PHE A 186 -9.65 -8.39 -18.01
C PHE A 186 -9.61 -9.71 -18.78
N SER A 187 -10.01 -9.72 -20.05
CA SER A 187 -9.84 -10.89 -20.91
C SER A 187 -8.43 -10.89 -21.49
N HIS A 188 -7.56 -11.76 -20.97
CA HIS A 188 -6.36 -12.24 -21.65
C HIS A 188 -6.65 -13.57 -22.33
#